data_AF-A0A0P9HCP9-F1
#
_entry.id   AF-A0A0P9HCP9-F1
#
_cell.length_a   1.000
_cell.length_b   1.000
_cell.length_c   1.000
_cell.angle_alpha   90.00
_cell.angle_beta   90.00
_cell.angle_gamma   90.00
#
_symmetry.space_group_name_H-M   'P 1'
#
loop_
_entity.id
_entity.type
_entity.pdbx_description
1 polymer ?
#
loop_
_entity_poly.entity_id
_entity_poly.type
_entity_poly.pdbx_seq_one_letter_code
_entity_poly.pdbx_strand_id
1 'polypeptide(L)'
;VGDAGGFTYKQSRRENATIARAVAHVLGHSGTPYTLRPFSPLGYDERQYCSPGFDLPMGCFMRTPNGAYPEYHSSADNLDLVRPEALAGSLVALRQVMDVLEHDDVFVSQNPKCEPQLGRRGLYAAVGGLATVPNYQQAIMWVLNLADGQHTLLEMAERAAMPFSTLHAAALHLETHGLVARAPIEPLG
;
A
#
# COMPACT_ATOMS: atom_id res chain seq x y z
N VAL A 1 17.30 -8.18 -1.47
CA VAL A 1 15.99 -8.13 -2.20
C VAL A 1 15.85 -9.23 -3.27
N GLY A 2 16.89 -10.05 -3.52
CA GLY A 2 16.82 -11.12 -4.53
C GLY A 2 16.94 -12.52 -3.96
N ASP A 3 17.24 -12.68 -2.68
CA ASP A 3 17.37 -13.97 -2.02
C ASP A 3 15.99 -14.60 -1.70
N ALA A 4 15.96 -15.88 -1.32
CA ALA A 4 14.71 -16.61 -1.10
C ALA A 4 13.95 -16.22 0.19
N GLY A 5 14.51 -15.40 1.08
CA GLY A 5 13.89 -15.03 2.35
C GLY A 5 12.59 -14.24 2.19
N GLY A 6 11.77 -14.17 3.24
CA GLY A 6 10.57 -13.32 3.27
C GLY A 6 10.88 -11.82 3.19
N PHE A 7 9.86 -10.98 3.08
CA PHE A 7 10.05 -9.53 3.06
C PHE A 7 10.42 -8.99 4.44
N THR A 8 11.31 -8.00 4.49
CA THR A 8 11.57 -7.22 5.69
C THR A 8 11.44 -5.75 5.36
N TYR A 9 10.64 -5.01 6.11
CA TYR A 9 10.66 -3.55 6.05
C TYR A 9 11.12 -2.99 7.39
N LYS A 10 12.25 -2.28 7.38
CA LYS A 10 12.68 -1.48 8.53
C LYS A 10 12.07 -0.09 8.42
N GLN A 11 11.31 0.30 9.43
CA GLN A 11 10.65 1.60 9.47
C GLN A 11 11.66 2.74 9.62
N SER A 12 11.25 3.92 9.17
CA SER A 12 11.94 5.18 9.44
C SER A 12 11.74 5.62 10.90
N ARG A 13 12.47 6.65 11.35
CA ARG A 13 12.24 7.27 12.68
C ARG A 13 10.80 7.77 12.85
N ARG A 14 10.13 8.16 11.76
CA ARG A 14 8.71 8.50 11.72
C ARG A 14 7.89 7.25 11.40
N GLU A 15 7.58 6.46 12.43
CA GLU A 15 7.00 5.12 12.26
C GLU A 15 5.63 5.09 11.56
N ASN A 16 4.86 6.18 11.67
CA ASN A 16 3.51 6.30 11.11
C ASN A 16 3.44 7.17 9.83
N ALA A 17 4.57 7.47 9.20
CA ALA A 17 4.56 8.18 7.92
C ALA A 17 3.82 7.38 6.83
N THR A 18 3.25 8.06 5.83
CA THR A 18 2.47 7.45 4.74
C THR A 18 3.18 6.27 4.08
N ILE A 19 4.49 6.40 3.80
CA ILE A 19 5.31 5.31 3.25
C ILE A 19 5.36 4.08 4.15
N ALA A 20 5.42 4.25 5.47
CA ALA A 20 5.45 3.11 6.40
C ALA A 20 4.11 2.36 6.40
N ARG A 21 3.00 3.09 6.35
CA ARG A 21 1.64 2.53 6.24
C ARG A 21 1.44 1.82 4.91
N ALA A 22 1.82 2.46 3.79
CA ALA A 22 1.72 1.88 2.46
C ALA A 22 2.50 0.56 2.33
N VAL A 23 3.75 0.52 2.81
CA VAL A 23 4.53 -0.72 2.80
C VAL A 23 3.89 -1.77 3.69
N ALA A 24 3.51 -1.44 4.93
CA ALA A 24 2.87 -2.40 5.84
C ALA A 24 1.60 -3.01 5.25
N HIS A 25 0.74 -2.19 4.64
CA HIS A 25 -0.49 -2.62 3.99
C HIS A 25 -0.22 -3.57 2.82
N VAL A 26 0.69 -3.20 1.91
CA VAL A 26 1.04 -4.04 0.75
C VAL A 26 1.61 -5.38 1.20
N LEU A 27 2.51 -5.40 2.19
CA LEU A 27 3.09 -6.65 2.68
C LEU A 27 2.05 -7.54 3.36
N GLY A 28 1.12 -6.95 4.13
CA GLY A 28 -0.02 -7.64 4.75
C GLY A 28 -0.92 -8.38 3.75
N HIS A 29 -1.04 -7.86 2.52
CA HIS A 29 -1.84 -8.46 1.45
C HIS A 29 -1.01 -9.23 0.41
N SER A 30 0.32 -9.33 0.56
CA SER A 30 1.20 -9.93 -0.45
C SER A 30 1.17 -11.46 -0.52
N GLY A 31 0.64 -12.13 0.51
CA GLY A 31 0.71 -13.59 0.66
C GLY A 31 2.13 -14.14 0.93
N THR A 32 3.14 -13.28 1.00
CA THR A 32 4.53 -13.64 1.31
C THR A 32 4.80 -13.38 2.80
N PRO A 33 5.50 -14.28 3.52
CA PRO A 33 5.93 -14.00 4.89
C PRO A 33 6.71 -12.69 4.97
N TYR A 34 6.38 -11.84 5.93
CA TYR A 34 7.04 -10.55 6.09
C TYR A 34 7.30 -10.21 7.55
N THR A 35 8.22 -9.27 7.77
CA THR A 35 8.53 -8.71 9.09
C THR A 35 8.67 -7.20 9.01
N LEU A 36 7.95 -6.48 9.87
CA LEU A 36 8.17 -5.06 10.11
C LEU A 36 9.14 -4.89 11.27
N ARG A 37 10.22 -4.14 11.07
CA ARG A 37 11.23 -3.87 12.09
C ARG A 37 11.14 -2.39 12.50
N PRO A 38 11.12 -2.09 13.81
CA PRO A 38 11.16 -0.71 14.28
C PRO A 38 12.48 -0.04 13.86
N PHE A 39 12.48 1.28 13.87
CA PHE A 39 13.69 2.03 13.54
C PHE A 39 14.80 1.75 14.56
N SER A 40 16.02 1.65 14.05
CA SER A 40 17.24 1.73 14.84
C SER A 40 18.28 2.54 14.05
N PRO A 41 19.19 3.28 14.69
CA PRO A 41 20.20 4.07 13.99
C PRO A 41 21.37 3.23 13.47
N LEU A 42 21.16 1.94 13.21
CA LEU A 42 22.15 0.95 12.75
C LEU A 42 21.71 0.35 11.42
N GLY A 43 22.64 0.05 10.52
CA GLY A 43 22.32 -0.53 9.21
C GLY A 43 22.77 0.38 8.07
N TYR A 44 21.87 0.62 7.11
CA TYR A 44 22.16 1.32 5.87
C TYR A 44 21.90 2.83 5.98
N ASP A 45 21.71 3.49 4.85
CA ASP A 45 21.63 4.95 4.73
C ASP A 45 20.36 5.55 5.34
N GLU A 46 19.34 4.76 5.66
CA GLU A 46 18.16 5.24 6.40
C GLU A 46 18.57 5.90 7.72
N ARG A 47 19.69 5.48 8.34
CA ARG A 47 20.24 6.14 9.53
C ARG A 47 20.65 7.60 9.28
N GLN A 48 21.12 7.90 8.07
CA GLN A 48 21.53 9.26 7.67
C GLN A 48 20.29 10.10 7.33
N TYR A 49 19.40 9.57 6.48
CA TYR A 49 18.16 10.28 6.11
C TYR A 49 17.24 10.53 7.30
N CYS A 50 17.23 9.64 8.30
CA CYS A 50 16.50 9.80 9.56
C CYS A 50 17.27 10.57 10.64
N SER A 51 18.46 11.14 10.34
CA SER A 51 19.20 11.93 11.32
C SER A 51 18.37 13.14 11.77
N PRO A 52 18.51 13.64 13.02
CA PRO A 52 17.64 14.68 13.56
C PRO A 52 17.53 15.96 12.74
N GLY A 53 18.56 16.31 11.97
CA GLY A 53 18.56 17.51 11.11
C GLY A 53 17.84 17.35 9.76
N PHE A 54 17.58 16.11 9.32
CA PHE A 54 16.85 15.81 8.08
C PHE A 54 15.46 15.23 8.38
N ASP A 55 15.41 14.24 9.27
CA ASP A 55 14.19 13.57 9.77
C ASP A 55 13.23 13.14 8.63
N LEU A 56 13.78 12.67 7.51
CA LEU A 56 12.99 12.19 6.39
C LEU A 56 12.37 10.83 6.73
N PRO A 57 11.16 10.52 6.25
CA PRO A 57 10.49 9.24 6.49
C PRO A 57 11.06 8.11 5.64
N MET A 58 12.39 7.91 5.67
CA MET A 58 13.07 6.92 4.84
C MET A 58 13.15 5.57 5.57
N GLY A 59 12.42 4.57 5.07
CA GLY A 59 12.56 3.17 5.52
C GLY A 59 13.54 2.36 4.67
N CYS A 60 13.68 1.07 4.96
CA CYS A 60 14.52 0.15 4.20
C CYS A 60 13.75 -1.14 3.89
N PHE A 61 13.44 -1.36 2.61
CA PHE A 61 12.81 -2.58 2.11
C PHE A 61 13.87 -3.62 1.71
N MET A 62 13.73 -4.82 2.25
CA MET A 62 14.67 -5.92 2.11
C MET A 62 13.91 -7.24 1.93
N ARG A 63 14.67 -8.30 1.59
CA ARG A 63 14.22 -9.69 1.81
C ARG A 63 14.89 -10.20 3.08
N THR A 64 15.88 -11.10 2.99
CA THR A 64 16.72 -11.39 4.16
C THR A 64 17.56 -10.17 4.52
N PRO A 65 17.51 -9.68 5.76
CA PRO A 65 18.27 -8.49 6.17
C PRO A 65 19.78 -8.71 6.17
N ASN A 66 20.52 -7.61 6.15
CA ASN A 66 21.97 -7.61 6.22
C ASN A 66 22.48 -8.31 7.48
N GLY A 67 23.54 -9.11 7.35
CA GLY A 67 24.09 -9.91 8.46
C GLY A 67 23.17 -11.03 8.96
N ALA A 68 22.03 -11.30 8.30
CA ALA A 68 21.10 -12.37 8.66
C ALA A 68 21.17 -13.58 7.72
N TYR A 69 22.18 -13.65 6.85
CA TYR A 69 22.49 -14.80 6.00
C TYR A 69 24.01 -15.06 5.95
N PRO A 70 24.46 -16.33 5.84
CA PRO A 70 25.88 -16.71 5.96
C PRO A 70 26.81 -16.07 4.93
N GLU A 71 26.30 -15.84 3.72
CA GLU A 71 27.10 -15.39 2.59
C GLU A 71 27.38 -13.88 2.62
N TYR A 72 26.69 -13.14 3.49
CA TYR A 72 26.81 -11.68 3.61
C TYR A 72 28.27 -11.24 3.79
N HIS A 73 28.72 -10.27 2.98
CA HIS A 73 30.11 -9.78 2.95
C HIS A 73 31.18 -10.84 2.59
N SER A 74 30.80 -11.88 1.84
CA SER A 74 31.73 -12.85 1.27
C SER A 74 31.54 -13.00 -0.23
N SER A 75 32.49 -13.65 -0.90
CA SER A 75 32.35 -14.03 -2.32
C SER A 75 31.22 -15.01 -2.60
N ALA A 76 30.62 -15.61 -1.57
CA ALA A 76 29.46 -16.47 -1.71
C ALA A 76 28.17 -15.67 -1.95
N ASP A 77 28.17 -14.35 -1.70
CA ASP A 77 27.09 -13.45 -2.12
C ASP A 77 27.17 -13.18 -3.63
N ASN A 78 26.74 -14.18 -4.40
CA ASN A 78 26.87 -14.24 -5.86
C ASN A 78 25.52 -14.53 -6.54
N LEU A 79 25.52 -14.73 -7.86
CA LEU A 79 24.30 -14.92 -8.64
C LEU A 79 23.49 -16.17 -8.25
N ASP A 80 24.09 -17.17 -7.60
CA ASP A 80 23.39 -18.39 -7.18
C ASP A 80 22.42 -18.13 -6.01
N LEU A 81 22.66 -17.07 -5.22
CA LEU A 81 21.75 -16.63 -4.16
C LEU A 81 20.54 -15.86 -4.71
N VAL A 82 20.70 -15.21 -5.87
CA VAL A 82 19.65 -14.39 -6.47
C VAL A 82 18.65 -15.29 -7.19
N ARG A 83 17.39 -15.27 -6.72
CA ARG A 83 16.28 -15.99 -7.33
C ARG A 83 15.46 -15.02 -8.20
N PRO A 84 15.33 -15.26 -9.51
CA PRO A 84 14.55 -14.40 -10.40
C PRO A 84 13.12 -14.14 -9.89
N GLU A 85 12.47 -15.16 -9.34
CA GLU A 85 11.11 -15.09 -8.81
C GLU A 85 11.04 -14.21 -7.54
N ALA A 86 12.06 -14.28 -6.69
CA ALA A 86 12.14 -13.47 -5.48
C ALA A 86 12.36 -11.98 -5.82
N LEU A 87 13.23 -11.70 -6.80
CA LEU A 87 13.48 -10.36 -7.28
C LEU A 87 12.24 -9.77 -7.97
N ALA A 88 11.57 -10.57 -8.81
CA ALA A 88 10.30 -10.19 -9.43
C ALA A 88 9.21 -9.93 -8.37
N GLY A 89 9.12 -10.76 -7.34
CA GLY A 89 8.20 -10.54 -6.21
C GLY A 89 8.49 -9.25 -5.44
N SER A 90 9.78 -8.93 -5.19
CA SER A 90 10.16 -7.65 -4.60
C SER A 90 9.81 -6.46 -5.48
N LEU A 91 10.00 -6.57 -6.80
CA LEU A 91 9.59 -5.52 -7.75
C LEU A 91 8.07 -5.32 -7.75
N VAL A 92 7.29 -6.40 -7.75
CA VAL A 92 5.82 -6.33 -7.68
C VAL A 92 5.37 -5.63 -6.40
N ALA A 93 5.92 -6.00 -5.24
CA ALA A 93 5.58 -5.37 -3.96
C ALA A 93 5.92 -3.86 -3.97
N LEU A 94 7.12 -3.47 -4.46
CA LEU A 94 7.50 -2.06 -4.54
C LEU A 94 6.62 -1.28 -5.51
N ARG A 95 6.22 -1.87 -6.64
CA ARG A 95 5.26 -1.24 -7.56
C ARG A 95 3.90 -1.02 -6.91
N GLN A 96 3.40 -2.01 -6.16
CA GLN A 96 2.15 -1.86 -5.41
C GLN A 96 2.25 -0.77 -4.33
N VAL A 97 3.41 -0.62 -3.68
CA VAL A 97 3.64 0.49 -2.74
C VAL A 97 3.58 1.83 -3.47
N MET A 98 4.23 1.95 -4.63
CA MET A 98 4.12 3.16 -5.45
C MET A 98 2.69 3.42 -5.88
N ASP A 99 1.95 2.39 -6.30
CA ASP A 99 0.53 2.50 -6.65
C ASP A 99 -0.32 3.02 -5.48
N VAL A 100 -0.01 2.62 -4.24
CA VAL A 100 -0.66 3.19 -3.05
C VAL A 100 -0.33 4.68 -2.93
N LEU A 101 0.95 5.05 -2.97
CA LEU A 101 1.39 6.43 -2.75
C LEU A 101 0.85 7.42 -3.80
N GLU A 102 0.74 6.99 -5.05
CA GLU A 102 0.26 7.80 -6.17
C GLU A 102 -1.27 7.98 -6.17
N HIS A 103 -2.01 7.07 -5.52
CA HIS A 103 -3.48 7.03 -5.59
C HIS A 103 -4.15 7.08 -4.21
N ASP A 104 -3.43 7.46 -3.16
CA ASP A 104 -3.98 7.62 -1.80
C ASP A 104 -4.79 8.93 -1.65
N ASP A 105 -5.74 9.12 -2.57
CA ASP A 105 -6.62 10.28 -2.60
C ASP A 105 -7.66 10.24 -1.47
N VAL A 106 -8.18 11.42 -1.13
CA VAL A 106 -9.35 11.58 -0.26
C VAL A 106 -10.58 11.78 -1.14
N PHE A 107 -11.70 11.13 -0.81
CA PHE A 107 -12.94 11.21 -1.56
C PHE A 107 -14.09 11.79 -0.73
N VAL A 108 -15.04 12.44 -1.41
CA VAL A 108 -16.28 12.98 -0.84
C VAL A 108 -17.49 12.40 -1.57
N SER A 109 -18.39 11.78 -0.82
CA SER A 109 -19.64 11.22 -1.31
C SER A 109 -20.56 12.33 -1.82
N GLN A 110 -21.07 12.14 -3.04
CA GLN A 110 -22.05 13.02 -3.67
C GLN A 110 -23.49 12.63 -3.30
N ASN A 111 -23.66 11.51 -2.59
CA ASN A 111 -24.94 11.07 -2.04
C ASN A 111 -24.77 10.59 -0.59
N PRO A 112 -24.49 11.50 0.37
CA PRO A 112 -24.11 11.15 1.73
C PRO A 112 -25.29 10.69 2.61
N LYS A 113 -26.53 10.86 2.13
CA LYS A 113 -27.74 10.48 2.87
C LYS A 113 -28.18 9.08 2.45
N CYS A 114 -27.75 8.08 3.22
CA CYS A 114 -28.02 6.65 3.00
C CYS A 114 -27.32 6.07 1.75
N GLU A 115 -27.48 4.75 1.54
CA GLU A 115 -26.93 4.07 0.36
C GLU A 115 -27.63 4.52 -0.94
N PRO A 116 -26.89 4.89 -2.00
CA PRO A 116 -27.48 5.12 -3.32
C PRO A 116 -28.10 3.84 -3.89
N GLN A 117 -29.15 3.95 -4.70
CA GLN A 117 -29.69 2.80 -5.45
C GLN A 117 -28.69 2.30 -6.53
N LEU A 118 -27.78 1.39 -6.15
CA LEU A 118 -26.66 0.92 -6.98
C LEU A 118 -27.10 0.05 -8.17
N GLY A 119 -28.18 -0.73 -8.02
CA GLY A 119 -28.66 -1.65 -9.07
C GLY A 119 -29.07 -0.97 -10.38
N ARG A 120 -29.73 0.19 -10.31
CA ARG A 120 -30.12 0.96 -11.51
C ARG A 120 -28.92 1.62 -12.23
N ARG A 121 -27.77 1.69 -11.55
CA ARG A 121 -26.53 2.28 -12.07
C ARG A 121 -25.58 1.22 -12.63
N GLY A 122 -25.98 -0.06 -12.68
CA GLY A 122 -25.11 -1.14 -13.15
C GLY A 122 -23.97 -1.50 -12.20
N LEU A 123 -23.91 -0.91 -11.00
CA LEU A 123 -22.77 -1.04 -10.08
C LEU A 123 -22.68 -2.41 -9.38
N TYR A 124 -23.79 -3.17 -9.35
CA TYR A 124 -23.81 -4.56 -8.88
C TYR A 124 -23.54 -5.59 -9.99
N ALA A 125 -23.83 -5.23 -11.25
CA ALA A 125 -23.69 -6.09 -12.42
C ALA A 125 -22.54 -5.55 -13.27
N ALA A 126 -21.31 -5.68 -12.78
CA ALA A 126 -20.18 -5.03 -13.44
C ALA A 126 -19.97 -5.61 -14.86
N VAL A 127 -20.25 -4.77 -15.86
CA VAL A 127 -19.72 -4.90 -17.20
C VAL A 127 -18.19 -4.73 -17.09
N GLY A 128 -17.41 -5.69 -17.57
CA GLY A 128 -15.94 -5.56 -17.67
C GLY A 128 -15.09 -6.30 -16.63
N GLY A 129 -15.62 -7.33 -15.95
CA GLY A 129 -14.80 -8.24 -15.13
C GLY A 129 -14.55 -7.81 -13.68
N LEU A 130 -14.94 -6.60 -13.28
CA LEU A 130 -14.82 -6.17 -11.88
C LEU A 130 -15.71 -6.98 -10.92
N ALA A 131 -16.78 -7.61 -11.43
CA ALA A 131 -17.61 -8.54 -10.66
C ALA A 131 -16.87 -9.81 -10.23
N THR A 132 -15.72 -10.13 -10.84
CA THR A 132 -14.89 -11.26 -10.43
C THR A 132 -13.87 -10.90 -9.35
N VAL A 133 -13.74 -9.61 -8.99
CA VAL A 133 -12.89 -9.18 -7.88
C VAL A 133 -13.57 -9.62 -6.57
N PRO A 134 -12.91 -10.45 -5.73
CA PRO A 134 -13.48 -10.89 -4.47
C PRO A 134 -13.90 -9.71 -3.60
N ASN A 135 -15.08 -9.80 -3.01
CA ASN A 135 -15.63 -8.80 -2.08
C ASN A 135 -15.78 -7.38 -2.66
N TYR A 136 -15.84 -7.22 -3.99
CA TYR A 136 -15.95 -5.91 -4.64
C TYR A 136 -17.18 -5.09 -4.20
N GLN A 137 -18.31 -5.75 -3.98
CA GLN A 137 -19.52 -5.09 -3.45
C GLN A 137 -19.28 -4.48 -2.07
N GLN A 138 -18.54 -5.19 -1.20
CA GLN A 138 -18.17 -4.68 0.12
C GLN A 138 -17.19 -3.51 0.00
N ALA A 139 -16.26 -3.53 -0.97
CA ALA A 139 -15.38 -2.40 -1.24
C ALA A 139 -16.15 -1.15 -1.66
N ILE A 140 -17.15 -1.27 -2.54
CA ILE A 140 -18.05 -0.16 -2.91
C ILE A 140 -18.71 0.45 -1.66
N MET A 141 -19.22 -0.40 -0.77
CA MET A 141 -19.89 0.07 0.46
C MET A 141 -18.92 0.78 1.41
N TRP A 142 -17.69 0.28 1.54
CA TRP A 142 -16.66 0.94 2.34
C TRP A 142 -16.29 2.32 1.78
N VAL A 143 -16.06 2.44 0.47
CA VAL A 143 -15.75 3.73 -0.16
C VAL A 143 -16.91 4.72 0.04
N LEU A 144 -18.15 4.32 -0.24
CA LEU A 144 -19.31 5.19 -0.07
C LEU A 144 -19.51 5.66 1.38
N ASN A 145 -19.21 4.79 2.35
CA ASN A 145 -19.38 5.09 3.76
C ASN A 145 -18.29 6.02 4.31
N LEU A 146 -17.04 5.86 3.86
CA LEU A 146 -15.88 6.60 4.37
C LEU A 146 -15.44 7.77 3.47
N ALA A 147 -16.07 7.98 2.32
CA ALA A 147 -15.87 9.16 1.49
C ALA A 147 -16.50 10.41 2.13
N ASP A 148 -15.98 10.84 3.28
CA ASP A 148 -16.42 11.98 4.07
C ASP A 148 -15.50 13.20 3.95
N GLY A 149 -14.46 13.11 3.11
CA GLY A 149 -13.44 14.14 2.98
C GLY A 149 -12.37 14.11 4.07
N GLN A 150 -12.38 13.12 4.97
CA GLN A 150 -11.42 13.01 6.07
C GLN A 150 -10.55 11.76 6.00
N HIS A 151 -11.03 10.69 5.36
CA HIS A 151 -10.29 9.44 5.23
C HIS A 151 -9.59 9.34 3.87
N THR A 152 -8.31 8.97 3.89
CA THR A 152 -7.59 8.59 2.66
C THR A 152 -8.03 7.21 2.17
N LEU A 153 -7.83 6.92 0.89
CA LEU A 153 -8.20 5.62 0.34
C LEU A 153 -7.44 4.46 1.01
N LEU A 154 -6.19 4.67 1.43
CA LEU A 154 -5.41 3.73 2.22
C LEU A 154 -6.06 3.48 3.59
N GLU A 155 -6.55 4.53 4.26
CA GLU A 155 -7.30 4.39 5.52
C GLU A 155 -8.57 3.57 5.34
N MET A 156 -9.27 3.77 4.22
CA MET A 156 -10.43 2.96 3.87
C MET A 156 -10.04 1.49 3.66
N ALA A 157 -8.94 1.23 2.95
CA ALA A 157 -8.46 -0.12 2.68
C ALA A 157 -7.99 -0.86 3.95
N GLU A 158 -7.27 -0.18 4.83
CA GLU A 158 -6.87 -0.70 6.14
C GLU A 158 -8.09 -1.05 7.00
N ARG A 159 -9.08 -0.14 7.09
CA ARG A 159 -10.31 -0.36 7.86
C ARG A 159 -11.18 -1.48 7.29
N ALA A 160 -11.20 -1.62 5.97
CA ALA A 160 -11.89 -2.71 5.28
C ALA A 160 -11.16 -4.06 5.38
N ALA A 161 -9.90 -4.07 5.81
CA ALA A 161 -9.00 -5.22 5.74
C ALA A 161 -8.93 -5.81 4.31
N MET A 162 -8.77 -4.94 3.31
CA MET A 162 -8.82 -5.27 1.89
C MET A 162 -7.60 -4.77 1.12
N PRO A 163 -7.20 -5.46 0.03
CA PRO A 163 -6.17 -4.93 -0.86
C PRO A 163 -6.52 -3.52 -1.35
N PHE A 164 -5.53 -2.63 -1.34
CA PHE A 164 -5.71 -1.25 -1.78
C PHE A 164 -6.25 -1.17 -3.21
N SER A 165 -5.75 -2.02 -4.11
CA SER A 165 -6.19 -2.08 -5.51
C SER A 165 -7.70 -2.34 -5.65
N THR A 166 -8.31 -3.12 -4.75
CA THR A 166 -9.75 -3.38 -4.74
C THR A 166 -10.54 -2.11 -4.40
N LEU A 167 -10.11 -1.38 -3.36
CA LEU A 167 -10.73 -0.12 -2.96
C LEU A 167 -10.53 0.97 -4.01
N HIS A 168 -9.33 1.04 -4.60
CA HIS A 168 -9.03 1.98 -5.68
C HIS A 168 -9.92 1.74 -6.91
N ALA A 169 -10.07 0.49 -7.35
CA ALA A 169 -10.98 0.16 -8.44
C ALA A 169 -12.43 0.54 -8.12
N ALA A 170 -12.88 0.30 -6.88
CA ALA A 170 -14.22 0.69 -6.44
C ALA A 170 -14.40 2.21 -6.42
N ALA A 171 -13.42 2.97 -5.92
CA ALA A 171 -13.45 4.43 -5.88
C ALA A 171 -13.51 5.04 -7.29
N LEU A 172 -12.67 4.59 -8.21
CA LEU A 172 -12.72 5.02 -9.61
C LEU A 172 -14.07 4.69 -10.25
N HIS A 173 -14.62 3.51 -9.98
CA HIS A 173 -15.92 3.12 -10.52
C HIS A 173 -17.05 4.00 -9.97
N LEU A 174 -17.02 4.36 -8.69
CA LEU A 174 -17.98 5.28 -8.09
C LEU A 174 -17.82 6.71 -8.62
N GLU A 175 -16.59 7.16 -8.83
CA GLU A 175 -16.27 8.49 -9.38
C GLU A 175 -16.81 8.63 -10.81
N THR A 176 -16.59 7.62 -11.66
CA THR A 176 -17.14 7.61 -13.05
C THR A 176 -18.67 7.66 -13.09
N HIS A 177 -19.36 7.25 -12.02
CA HIS A 177 -20.81 7.33 -11.87
C HIS A 177 -21.27 8.56 -11.07
N GLY A 178 -20.36 9.47 -10.73
CA GLY A 178 -20.66 10.70 -9.99
C GLY A 178 -21.17 10.46 -8.57
N LEU A 179 -20.84 9.32 -7.96
CA LEU A 179 -21.24 9.00 -6.58
C LEU A 179 -20.22 9.44 -5.54
N VAL A 180 -18.96 9.59 -5.95
CA VAL A 180 -17.90 10.22 -5.16
C VAL A 180 -17.12 11.19 -6.05
N ALA A 181 -16.40 12.11 -5.44
CA ALA A 181 -15.44 12.98 -6.12
C ALA A 181 -14.20 13.14 -5.24
N ARG A 182 -13.01 13.34 -5.83
CA ARG A 182 -11.80 13.68 -5.06
C ARG A 182 -12.01 14.97 -4.26
N ALA A 183 -11.57 14.97 -3.01
CA ALA A 183 -11.53 16.18 -2.21
C ALA A 183 -10.54 17.19 -2.83
N PRO A 184 -10.81 18.49 -2.73
CA PRO A 184 -9.84 19.50 -3.14
C PRO A 184 -8.52 19.29 -2.38
N ILE A 185 -7.40 19.32 -3.09
CA ILE A 185 -6.09 19.38 -2.45
C ILE A 185 -6.02 20.75 -1.76
N GLU A 186 -6.12 20.81 -0.43
CA GLU A 186 -5.73 22.02 0.27
C GLU A 186 -4.25 22.26 0.00
N PRO A 187 -3.86 23.43 -0.55
CA PRO A 187 -2.44 23.71 -0.75
C PRO A 187 -1.75 23.64 0.61
N LEU A 188 -0.65 22.90 0.67
CA LEU A 188 0.23 22.82 1.83
C LEU A 188 0.56 24.25 2.28
N GLY A 189 0.00 24.65 3.42
CA GLY A 189 0.28 25.93 4.08
C GLY A 189 1.65 25.97 4.73
#